data_AF-A0A9X5X8E0-F1
#
_entry.id   AF-A0A9X5X8E0-F1
#
_cell.length_a   1.000
_cell.length_b   1.000
_cell.length_c   1.000
_cell.angle_alpha   90.00
_cell.angle_beta   90.00
_cell.angle_gamma   90.00
#
_symmetry.space_group_name_H-M   'P 1'
#
loop_
_entity.id
_entity.type
_entity.pdbx_description
1 polymer ?
#
loop_
_entity_poly.entity_id
_entity_poly.type
_entity_poly.pdbx_seq_one_letter_code
_entity_poly.pdbx_strand_id
1 'polypeptide(L)'
;MDPARLVETVRRALDREAQVSLADLVRQHPLEQGLAELVAYLALSGDGFTVVFDDSRREEITWAGADGVQHIVQAPVAAFARTISGATWASDKEEQS
;
A
#
# COMPACT_ATOMS: atom_id res chain seq x y z
N MET A 1 -11.94 -10.97 1.87
CA MET A 1 -10.86 -10.07 1.41
C MET A 1 -9.69 -10.95 0.99
N ASP A 2 -9.12 -10.69 -0.19
CA ASP A 2 -7.98 -11.45 -0.73
C ASP A 2 -6.71 -10.59 -0.66
N PRO A 3 -5.76 -10.88 0.26
CA PRO A 3 -4.59 -10.03 0.46
C PRO A 3 -3.62 -10.08 -0.71
N ALA A 4 -3.58 -11.17 -1.48
CA ALA A 4 -2.72 -11.30 -2.65
C ALA A 4 -3.15 -10.33 -3.76
N ARG A 5 -4.47 -10.17 -3.98
CA ARG A 5 -5.04 -9.15 -4.88
C ARG A 5 -4.65 -7.73 -4.46
N LEU A 6 -4.66 -7.44 -3.16
CA LEU A 6 -4.27 -6.10 -2.66
C LEU A 6 -2.78 -5.82 -2.91
N VAL A 7 -1.92 -6.79 -2.59
CA VAL A 7 -0.47 -6.72 -2.84
C VAL A 7 -0.18 -6.50 -4.33
N GLU A 8 -0.84 -7.25 -5.21
CA GLU A 8 -0.69 -7.10 -6.66
C GLU A 8 -1.15 -5.73 -7.16
N THR A 9 -2.22 -5.18 -6.58
CA THR A 9 -2.71 -3.84 -6.91
C THR A 9 -1.68 -2.78 -6.53
N VAL A 10 -1.08 -2.88 -5.35
CA VAL A 10 0.00 -1.98 -4.90
C VAL A 10 1.22 -2.11 -5.82
N ARG A 11 1.65 -3.33 -6.14
CA ARG A 11 2.81 -3.57 -7.02
C ARG A 11 2.62 -2.96 -8.40
N ARG A 12 1.46 -3.17 -9.03
CA ARG A 12 1.17 -2.59 -10.35
C ARG A 12 1.13 -1.07 -10.35
N ALA A 13 0.66 -0.45 -9.27
CA ALA A 13 0.76 1.00 -9.11
C ALA A 13 2.23 1.43 -8.98
N LEU A 14 3.00 0.71 -8.18
CA LEU A 14 4.42 0.96 -7.97
C LEU A 14 5.30 0.65 -9.20
N ASP A 15 4.84 -0.09 -10.20
CA ASP A 15 5.56 -0.26 -11.46
C ASP A 15 5.62 1.04 -12.26
N ARG A 16 4.60 1.89 -12.11
CA ARG A 16 4.48 3.18 -12.82
C ARG A 16 5.18 4.31 -12.08
N GLU A 17 5.12 4.28 -10.75
CA GLU A 17 5.62 5.34 -9.87
C GLU A 17 6.40 4.75 -8.69
N ALA A 18 7.42 5.44 -8.17
CA ALA A 18 8.20 4.91 -7.04
C ALA A 18 7.41 4.86 -5.72
N GLN A 19 6.30 5.60 -5.63
CA GLN A 19 5.41 5.70 -4.48
C GLN A 19 3.98 5.99 -4.95
N VAL A 20 2.98 5.54 -4.21
CA VAL A 20 1.56 5.86 -4.43
C VAL A 20 0.85 6.06 -3.08
N SER A 21 0.00 7.08 -2.96
CA SER A 21 -0.80 7.30 -1.74
C SER A 21 -1.97 6.31 -1.65
N LEU A 22 -2.46 5.99 -0.45
CA LEU A 22 -3.64 5.15 -0.29
C LEU A 22 -4.88 5.80 -0.92
N ALA A 23 -5.08 7.11 -0.76
CA ALA A 23 -6.20 7.80 -1.37
C ALA A 23 -6.15 7.78 -2.91
N ASP A 24 -4.96 7.95 -3.51
CA ASP A 24 -4.78 7.83 -4.96
C ASP A 24 -5.02 6.40 -5.46
N LEU A 25 -4.55 5.41 -4.69
CA LEU A 25 -4.77 4.00 -5.01
C LEU A 25 -6.27 3.66 -5.00
N VAL A 26 -7.01 4.09 -3.98
CA VAL A 26 -8.48 3.88 -3.90
C VAL A 26 -9.22 4.63 -5.01
N ARG A 27 -8.77 5.82 -5.40
CA ARG A 27 -9.37 6.57 -6.52
C ARG A 27 -9.18 5.84 -7.86
N GLN A 28 -8.04 5.18 -8.07
CA GLN A 28 -7.75 4.41 -9.29
C GLN A 28 -8.37 3.01 -9.27
N HIS A 29 -8.45 2.41 -8.08
CA HIS A 29 -8.97 1.07 -7.83
C HIS A 29 -9.99 1.15 -6.68
N PRO A 30 -11.26 1.49 -6.97
CA PRO A 30 -12.29 1.61 -5.96
C PRO A 30 -12.43 0.33 -5.12
N LEU A 31 -12.69 0.51 -3.82
CA LEU A 31 -12.81 -0.58 -2.86
C LEU A 31 -14.02 -1.47 -3.19
N GLU A 32 -13.81 -2.79 -3.20
CA GLU A 32 -14.85 -3.78 -3.46
C GLU A 32 -15.51 -4.25 -2.15
N GLN A 33 -14.77 -4.24 -1.05
CA GLN A 33 -15.25 -4.68 0.27
C GLN A 33 -15.35 -3.53 1.30
N GLY A 34 -15.31 -2.28 0.82
CA GLY A 34 -15.43 -1.07 1.64
C GLY A 34 -14.37 -0.96 2.74
N LEU A 35 -14.79 -0.56 3.96
CA LEU A 35 -13.88 -0.28 5.07
C LEU A 35 -12.98 -1.48 5.43
N ALA A 36 -13.46 -2.71 5.29
CA ALA A 36 -12.66 -3.90 5.56
C ALA A 36 -11.45 -4.02 4.64
N GLU A 37 -11.59 -3.63 3.36
CA GLU A 37 -10.49 -3.57 2.41
C GLU A 37 -9.54 -2.42 2.71
N LEU A 38 -10.06 -1.25 3.11
CA LEU A 38 -9.23 -0.13 3.50
C LEU A 38 -8.34 -0.46 4.70
N VAL A 39 -8.92 -1.08 5.73
CA VAL A 39 -8.15 -1.54 6.90
C VAL A 39 -7.12 -2.59 6.49
N ALA A 40 -7.46 -3.47 5.55
CA ALA A 40 -6.51 -4.44 5.02
C ALA A 40 -5.34 -3.77 4.29
N TYR A 41 -5.58 -2.72 3.49
CA TYR A 41 -4.51 -1.92 2.88
C TYR A 41 -3.58 -1.28 3.91
N LEU A 42 -4.14 -0.72 5.00
CA LEU A 42 -3.35 -0.14 6.10
C LEU A 42 -2.56 -1.20 6.88
N ALA A 43 -3.03 -2.45 6.91
CA ALA A 43 -2.36 -3.55 7.57
C ALA A 43 -1.39 -4.32 6.64
N LEU A 44 -1.26 -3.92 5.36
CA LEU A 44 -0.43 -4.65 4.41
C LEU A 44 1.04 -4.64 4.82
N SER A 45 1.64 -5.81 4.68
CA SER A 45 3.07 -6.03 4.72
C SER A 45 3.41 -7.02 3.61
N GLY A 46 4.48 -6.77 2.85
CA GLY A 46 4.87 -7.69 1.79
C GLY A 46 6.23 -7.35 1.19
N ASP A 47 6.82 -8.32 0.49
CA ASP A 47 8.10 -8.11 -0.18
C ASP A 47 7.98 -7.11 -1.34
N GLY A 48 8.96 -6.20 -1.43
CA GLY A 48 9.10 -5.24 -2.53
C GLY A 48 8.48 -3.85 -2.30
N PHE A 49 7.75 -3.64 -1.21
CA PHE A 49 7.30 -2.30 -0.80
C PHE A 49 7.19 -2.16 0.72
N THR A 50 7.09 -0.91 1.18
CA THR A 50 6.78 -0.58 2.57
C THR A 50 5.57 0.35 2.62
N VAL A 51 4.87 0.35 3.75
CA VAL A 51 3.78 1.28 4.03
C VAL A 51 4.32 2.35 4.97
N VAL A 52 4.26 3.61 4.53
CA VAL A 52 4.70 4.77 5.30
C VAL A 52 3.47 5.51 5.79
N PHE A 53 3.37 5.69 7.10
CA PHE A 53 2.32 6.42 7.76
C PHE A 53 2.80 7.80 8.19
N ASP A 54 1.95 8.80 7.99
CA ASP A 54 2.05 10.08 8.67
C ASP A 54 0.87 10.20 9.64
N ASP A 55 1.07 9.71 10.87
CA ASP A 55 0.08 9.74 11.95
C ASP A 55 -0.28 11.15 12.41
N SER A 56 0.50 12.17 12.04
CA SER A 56 0.20 13.56 12.38
C SER A 56 -0.86 14.18 11.46
N ARG A 57 -1.14 13.53 10.33
CA ARG A 57 -2.08 14.00 9.31
C ARG A 57 -3.20 13.00 9.08
N ARG A 58 -4.39 13.54 8.85
CA ARG A 58 -5.56 12.79 8.41
C ARG A 58 -5.88 13.15 6.97
N GLU A 59 -6.36 12.17 6.21
CA GLU A 59 -6.93 12.37 4.89
C GLU A 59 -8.35 11.79 4.80
N GLU A 60 -9.14 12.40 3.93
CA GLU A 60 -10.45 11.88 3.57
C GLU A 60 -10.32 10.91 2.39
N ILE A 61 -10.77 9.67 2.60
CA ILE A 61 -10.82 8.67 1.55
C ILE A 61 -12.28 8.45 1.19
N THR A 62 -12.59 8.64 -0.08
CA THR A 62 -13.92 8.47 -0.66
C THR A 62 -13.93 7.30 -1.62
N TRP A 63 -14.96 6.47 -1.56
CA TRP A 63 -15.24 5.44 -2.57
C TRP A 63 -16.75 5.27 -2.76
N ALA A 64 -17.16 4.77 -3.93
CA ALA A 64 -18.53 4.34 -4.16
C ALA A 64 -18.68 2.87 -3.77
N GLY A 65 -19.67 2.55 -2.94
CA GLY A 65 -20.05 1.18 -2.61
C GLY A 65 -20.75 0.49 -3.79
N ALA A 66 -20.86 -0.83 -3.73
CA ALA A 66 -21.56 -1.62 -4.74
C ALA A 66 -23.06 -1.30 -4.84
N ASP A 67 -23.62 -0.69 -3.80
CA ASP A 67 -24.98 -0.17 -3.72
C ASP A 67 -25.13 1.24 -4.35
N GLY A 68 -24.04 1.82 -4.85
CA GLY A 68 -24.01 3.18 -5.42
C GLY A 68 -23.93 4.28 -4.36
N VAL A 69 -23.83 3.94 -3.07
CA VAL A 69 -23.69 4.91 -1.99
C VAL A 69 -22.24 5.38 -1.91
N GLN A 70 -22.06 6.69 -1.82
CA GLN A 70 -20.74 7.26 -1.56
C GLN A 70 -20.39 7.11 -0.09
N HIS A 71 -19.24 6.50 0.18
CA HIS A 71 -18.68 6.37 1.52
C HIS A 71 -17.49 7.31 1.67
N ILE A 72 -17.35 7.86 2.87
CA ILE A 72 -16.26 8.74 3.29
C ILE A 72 -15.71 8.23 4.62
N VAL A 73 -14.40 8.24 4.77
CA VAL A 73 -13.72 7.95 6.04
C VAL A 73 -12.49 8.83 6.22
N GLN A 74 -12.17 9.11 7.48
CA GLN A 74 -10.93 9.77 7.89
C GLN A 74 -9.90 8.70 8.28
N ALA A 75 -8.77 8.67 7.58
CA ALA A 75 -7.66 7.75 7.85
C ALA A 75 -6.36 8.54 8.09
N PRO A 76 -5.35 7.96 8.78
CA PRO A 76 -4.00 8.51 8.71
C PRO A 76 -3.54 8.59 7.27
N VAL A 77 -2.74 9.61 6.94
CA VAL A 77 -2.12 9.65 5.60
C VAL A 77 -1.19 8.45 5.47
N ALA A 78 -1.41 7.65 4.43
CA ALA A 78 -0.61 6.46 4.16
C ALA A 78 -0.14 6.42 2.71
N ALA A 79 1.08 5.95 2.49
CA ALA A 79 1.62 5.73 1.16
C ALA A 79 2.38 4.42 1.08
N PHE A 80 2.31 3.77 -0.08
CA PHE A 80 3.14 2.63 -0.42
C PHE A 80 4.36 3.13 -1.18
N ALA A 81 5.55 2.72 -0.77
CA ALA A 81 6.80 3.08 -1.43
C ALA A 81 7.59 1.82 -1.79
N ARG A 82 8.20 1.79 -2.98
CA ARG A 82 9.02 0.66 -3.42
C ARG A 82 10.20 0.47 -2.47
N THR A 83 10.36 -0.75 -1.95
CA THR A 83 11.54 -1.10 -1.17
C THR A 83 12.68 -1.30 -2.15
N ILE A 84 13.64 -0.38 -2.17
CA ILE A 84 14.89 -0.60 -2.88
C ILE A 84 15.65 -1.65 -2.09
N SER A 85 15.77 -2.86 -2.63
CA SER A 85 16.65 -3.87 -2.05
C SER A 85 18.06 -3.30 -2.06
N GLY A 86 18.53 -2.81 -0.91
CA GLY A 86 19.94 -2.54 -0.70
C GLY A 86 20.69 -3.84 -1.00
N ALA A 87 21.64 -3.77 -1.93
CA ALA A 87 22.37 -4.93 -2.39
C ALA A 87 22.89 -5.79 -1.22
N THR A 88 22.54 -7.08 -1.24
CA THR A 88 23.25 -8.11 -0.47
C THR A 88 24.68 -8.20 -1.02
N TRP A 89 25.56 -7.33 -0.55
CA TRP A 89 26.99 -7.59 -0.52
C TRP A 89 27.41 -7.41 0.94
N ALA A 90 27.56 -8.51 1.65
CA ALA A 90 28.30 -8.63 2.92
C ALA A 90 28.05 -10.02 3.50
N SER A 91 28.43 -11.08 2.77
CA SER A 91 28.75 -12.40 3.32
C SER A 91 29.51 -13.23 2.28
N ASP A 92 30.52 -12.61 1.65
CA ASP A 92 31.52 -13.29 0.82
C ASP A 92 32.89 -12.65 1.11
N LYS A 93 33.27 -12.62 2.39
CA LYS A 93 34.65 -12.35 2.80
C LYS A 93 34.91 -12.80 4.24
N GLU A 94 35.07 -14.11 4.44
CA GLU A 94 36.00 -14.70 5.43
C GLU A 94 35.86 -16.23 5.36
N GLU A 95 36.28 -16.81 4.24
CA GLU A 95 36.86 -18.14 4.23
C GLU A 95 38.32 -17.98 3.79
N GLN A 96 39.24 -18.54 4.58
CA GLN A 96 40.69 -18.65 4.39
C GLN A 96 41.54 -17.41 4.73
N SER A 97 42.04 -17.40 5.97
CA SER A 97 43.47 -17.19 6.21
C SER A 97 43.96 -17.95 7.43
#